data_AF-A0AAW8KXZ9-F1
#
_entry.id   AF-A0AAW8KXZ9-F1
#
_cell.length_a   1.000
_cell.length_b   1.000
_cell.length_c   1.000
_cell.angle_alpha   90.00
_cell.angle_beta   90.00
_cell.angle_gamma   90.00
#
_symmetry.space_group_name_H-M   'P 1'
#
loop_
_entity.id
_entity.type
_entity.pdbx_description
1 polymer ?
#
loop_
_entity_poly.entity_id
_entity_poly.type
_entity_poly.pdbx_seq_one_letter_code
_entity_poly.pdbx_strand_id
1 'polypeptide(L)'
;MFKDAGVQEIVDVANNIKTLVSPTSTWFEKISAAVDLAVGIDIKAGKDVALAMKDKHIIQLKDPGPIHHICTNKNCLSTARGGPWTPQFQKYFDGAGLDINKSVENLVALADHKGPHPKEYHAYVEKELRLAVSGKQANTAEYRNAVIATLSRIKSEALVSGSQVNKWLTKK
;
A
#
# COMPACT_ATOMS: atom_id res chain seq x y z
N MET A 1 28.23 19.15 26.10
CA MET A 1 27.01 18.73 25.41
C MET A 1 27.40 18.27 24.01
N PHE A 2 27.71 17.00 23.82
CA PHE A 2 28.06 16.40 22.52
C PHE A 2 27.78 14.90 22.58
N LYS A 3 26.51 14.47 22.50
CA LYS A 3 26.17 13.03 22.42
C LYS A 3 24.95 12.64 21.56
N ASP A 4 24.22 13.57 20.94
CA ASP A 4 22.89 13.18 20.41
C ASP A 4 22.86 12.88 18.90
N ALA A 5 23.71 13.52 18.08
CA ALA A 5 23.67 13.33 16.63
C ALA A 5 24.17 11.94 16.18
N GLY A 6 25.31 11.47 16.72
CA GLY A 6 25.87 10.16 16.32
C GLY A 6 25.07 8.96 16.83
N VAL A 7 24.30 9.13 17.92
CA VAL A 7 23.41 8.07 18.42
C VAL A 7 22.18 7.96 17.52
N GLN A 8 21.63 9.09 17.07
CA GLN A 8 20.47 9.11 16.18
C GLN A 8 20.80 8.46 14.82
N GLU A 9 21.96 8.76 14.24
CA GLU A 9 22.41 8.18 12.98
C GLU A 9 22.53 6.64 13.05
N ILE A 10 23.03 6.10 14.17
CA ILE A 10 23.12 4.65 14.40
C ILE A 10 21.73 4.01 14.53
N VAL A 11 20.79 4.69 15.20
CA VAL A 11 19.40 4.21 15.37
C VAL A 11 18.67 4.18 14.02
N ASP A 12 18.88 5.18 13.17
CA ASP A 12 18.22 5.27 11.86
C ASP A 12 18.72 4.16 10.92
N VAL A 13 20.03 3.87 10.93
CA VAL A 13 20.62 2.71 10.22
C VAL A 13 20.00 1.39 10.71
N ALA A 14 19.88 1.21 12.02
CA ALA A 14 19.31 -0.01 12.60
C ALA A 14 17.83 -0.21 12.22
N ASN A 15 17.04 0.87 12.18
CA ASN A 15 15.65 0.85 11.76
C ASN A 15 15.50 0.54 10.26
N ASN A 16 16.38 1.08 9.42
CA ASN A 16 16.40 0.78 7.99
C ASN A 16 16.78 -0.68 7.72
N ILE A 17 17.78 -1.21 8.42
CA ILE A 17 18.13 -2.65 8.32
C ILE A 17 16.96 -3.51 8.78
N LYS A 18 16.30 -3.17 9.89
CA LYS A 18 15.10 -3.89 10.37
C LYS A 18 13.98 -3.87 9.33
N THR A 19 13.78 -2.74 8.66
CA THR A 19 12.79 -2.58 7.59
C THR A 19 13.13 -3.45 6.37
N LEU A 20 14.41 -3.50 5.97
CA LEU A 20 14.87 -4.33 4.86
C LEU A 20 14.63 -5.83 5.09
N VAL A 21 14.96 -6.32 6.29
CA VAL A 21 14.85 -7.75 6.63
C VAL A 21 13.46 -8.16 7.12
N SER A 22 12.60 -7.20 7.44
CA SER A 22 11.25 -7.48 7.93
C SER A 22 10.38 -8.12 6.84
N PRO A 23 9.73 -9.27 7.11
CA PRO A 23 8.78 -9.87 6.17
C PRO A 23 7.47 -9.08 6.07
N THR A 24 7.20 -8.16 7.00
CA THR A 24 5.96 -7.37 7.03
C THR A 24 6.11 -5.97 6.43
N SER A 25 7.34 -5.52 6.16
CA SER A 25 7.59 -4.23 5.53
C SER A 25 7.22 -4.27 4.05
N THR A 26 6.55 -3.22 3.59
CA THR A 26 6.18 -3.05 2.19
C THR A 26 7.42 -2.86 1.33
N TRP A 27 7.30 -3.17 0.04
CA TRP A 27 8.41 -2.97 -0.90
C TRP A 27 8.83 -1.49 -1.01
N PHE A 28 7.90 -0.53 -0.86
CA PHE A 28 8.19 0.91 -0.81
C PHE A 28 9.05 1.27 0.41
N GLU A 29 8.70 0.75 1.59
CA GLU A 29 9.48 0.97 2.83
C GLU A 29 10.87 0.34 2.73
N LYS A 30 10.97 -0.87 2.16
CA LYS A 30 12.26 -1.54 1.92
C LYS A 30 13.13 -0.74 0.96
N ILE A 31 12.56 -0.14 -0.07
CA ILE A 31 13.33 0.70 -0.99
C ILE A 31 13.75 2.00 -0.33
N SER A 32 12.85 2.69 0.39
CA SER A 32 13.23 3.88 1.14
C SER A 32 14.42 3.59 2.06
N ALA A 33 14.33 2.50 2.84
CA ALA A 33 15.39 2.06 3.72
C ALA A 33 16.69 1.69 3.00
N ALA A 34 16.61 1.06 1.81
CA ALA A 34 17.79 0.73 1.00
C ALA A 34 18.48 1.99 0.46
N VAL A 35 17.70 2.97 0.00
CA VAL A 35 18.23 4.23 -0.54
C VAL A 35 18.86 5.07 0.58
N ASP A 36 18.20 5.15 1.75
CA ASP A 36 18.74 5.84 2.93
C ASP A 36 20.09 5.23 3.35
N LEU A 37 20.24 3.91 3.28
CA LEU A 37 21.49 3.20 3.60
C LEU A 37 22.58 3.36 2.53
N ALA A 38 22.20 3.44 1.25
CA ALA A 38 23.14 3.47 0.13
C ALA A 38 23.73 4.86 -0.14
N VAL A 39 23.02 5.93 0.22
CA VAL A 39 23.37 7.30 -0.20
C VAL A 39 23.86 8.18 0.95
N GLY A 40 23.56 7.88 2.22
CA GLY A 40 23.99 8.72 3.35
C GLY A 40 23.47 10.16 3.30
N ILE A 41 22.43 10.42 2.50
CA ILE A 41 21.77 11.72 2.36
C ILE A 41 20.40 11.57 3.00
N ASP A 42 20.09 12.45 3.95
CA ASP A 42 18.73 12.72 4.43
C ASP A 42 17.83 13.06 3.22
N ILE A 43 17.11 12.06 2.68
CA ILE A 43 16.25 12.25 1.51
C ILE A 43 14.99 12.99 1.95
N LYS A 44 15.12 14.30 2.07
CA LYS A 44 13.98 15.22 2.12
C LYS A 44 13.36 15.37 0.73
N ALA A 45 12.68 14.30 0.28
CA ALA A 45 11.48 14.32 -0.58
C ALA A 45 11.35 12.98 -1.31
N GLY A 46 10.20 12.31 -1.14
CA GLY A 46 9.85 11.04 -1.81
C GLY A 46 9.76 11.06 -3.35
N LYS A 47 10.25 12.12 -4.02
CA LYS A 47 10.31 12.23 -5.48
C LYS A 47 11.49 11.43 -6.07
N ASP A 48 12.59 11.33 -5.33
CA ASP A 48 13.83 10.67 -5.79
C ASP A 48 13.79 9.16 -5.57
N VAL A 49 13.06 8.69 -4.54
CA VAL A 49 12.79 7.26 -4.32
C VAL A 49 12.03 6.66 -5.50
N ALA A 50 11.04 7.37 -6.04
CA ALA A 50 10.28 6.92 -7.21
C ALA A 50 11.12 6.88 -8.51
N LEU A 51 12.19 7.69 -8.60
CA LEU A 51 13.13 7.65 -9.71
C LEU A 51 14.15 6.51 -9.56
N ALA A 52 14.68 6.31 -8.35
CA ALA A 52 15.52 5.16 -8.00
C ALA A 52 14.78 3.81 -8.19
N MET A 53 13.47 3.79 -7.96
CA MET A 53 12.60 2.64 -8.28
C MET A 53 12.53 2.32 -9.77
N LYS A 54 12.69 3.32 -10.65
CA LYS A 54 12.75 3.10 -12.10
C LYS A 54 14.13 2.60 -12.54
N ASP A 55 15.19 3.06 -11.88
CA ASP A 55 16.57 2.64 -12.14
C ASP A 55 16.92 1.36 -11.37
N LYS A 56 16.46 0.22 -11.92
CA LYS A 56 16.73 -1.16 -11.45
C LYS A 56 18.23 -1.51 -11.28
N HIS A 57 19.15 -0.64 -11.72
CA HIS A 57 20.60 -0.83 -11.62
C HIS A 57 21.18 -0.45 -10.25
N ILE A 58 20.52 0.40 -9.46
CA ILE A 58 21.04 0.84 -8.15
C ILE A 58 20.75 -0.20 -7.06
N ILE A 59 19.66 -0.97 -7.19
CA ILE A 59 19.21 -1.97 -6.22
C ILE A 59 18.70 -3.19 -6.98
N GLN A 60 19.35 -4.36 -6.86
CA GLN A 60 18.89 -5.63 -7.46
C GLN A 60 17.63 -6.15 -6.76
N LEU A 61 16.50 -5.47 -6.96
CA LEU A 61 15.20 -5.93 -6.51
C LEU A 61 14.51 -6.67 -7.64
N LYS A 62 13.97 -7.84 -7.32
CA LYS A 62 13.07 -8.59 -8.20
C LYS A 62 11.92 -7.65 -8.61
N ASP A 63 11.60 -7.60 -9.90
CA ASP A 63 10.54 -6.73 -10.43
C ASP A 63 9.26 -6.89 -9.58
N PRO A 64 8.80 -5.82 -8.91
CA PRO A 64 7.69 -5.93 -7.96
C PRO A 64 6.35 -6.23 -8.65
N GLY A 65 6.31 -6.19 -9.99
CA GLY A 65 5.13 -6.44 -10.81
C GLY A 65 4.24 -5.21 -10.96
N PRO A 66 3.13 -5.34 -11.73
CA PRO A 66 2.17 -4.27 -11.91
C PRO A 66 1.60 -3.75 -10.57
N ILE A 67 1.39 -2.44 -10.50
CA ILE A 67 0.70 -1.81 -9.38
C ILE A 67 -0.81 -2.07 -9.51
N HIS A 68 -1.40 -2.60 -8.46
CA HIS A 68 -2.82 -2.90 -8.32
C HIS A 68 -3.48 -1.94 -7.33
N HIS A 69 -4.66 -1.42 -7.70
CA HIS A 69 -5.54 -0.66 -6.79
C HIS A 69 -6.42 -1.61 -6.00
N ILE A 70 -6.26 -1.66 -4.68
CA ILE A 70 -7.06 -2.52 -3.79
C ILE A 70 -8.54 -2.28 -4.01
N CYS A 71 -8.94 -1.01 -3.94
CA CYS A 71 -10.23 -0.48 -4.33
C CYS A 71 -10.14 0.04 -5.77
N THR A 72 -10.85 -0.59 -6.71
CA THR A 72 -10.82 -0.16 -8.12
C THR A 72 -11.35 1.26 -8.28
N ASN A 73 -10.67 2.05 -9.13
CA ASN A 73 -11.11 3.38 -9.55
C ASN A 73 -11.71 3.39 -10.96
N LYS A 74 -11.79 2.23 -11.66
CA LYS A 74 -12.20 2.15 -13.08
C LYS A 74 -13.59 1.54 -13.30
N ASN A 75 -14.19 0.93 -12.28
CA ASN A 75 -15.50 0.29 -12.40
C ASN A 75 -16.62 1.25 -11.95
N CYS A 76 -16.83 2.32 -12.73
CA CYS A 76 -17.82 3.36 -12.41
C CYS A 76 -19.24 3.05 -12.90
N LEU A 77 -19.38 2.23 -13.95
CA LEU A 77 -20.66 2.02 -14.65
C LEU A 77 -21.10 0.55 -14.70
N SER A 78 -20.16 -0.39 -14.91
CA SER A 78 -20.51 -1.78 -15.22
C SER A 78 -20.91 -2.58 -13.98
N THR A 79 -22.06 -3.25 -14.06
CA THR A 79 -22.59 -4.19 -13.06
C THR A 79 -22.19 -5.65 -13.32
N ALA A 80 -21.51 -5.95 -14.44
CA ALA A 80 -21.26 -7.31 -14.93
C ALA A 80 -20.49 -8.21 -13.93
N ARG A 81 -19.79 -7.63 -12.96
CA ARG A 81 -19.07 -8.34 -11.88
C ARG A 81 -19.50 -7.86 -10.49
N GLY A 82 -20.78 -7.54 -10.34
CA GLY A 82 -21.38 -7.09 -9.07
C GLY A 82 -21.17 -5.61 -8.73
N GLY A 83 -20.59 -4.82 -9.64
CA GLY A 83 -20.40 -3.38 -9.48
C GLY A 83 -21.69 -2.57 -9.70
N PRO A 84 -21.59 -1.24 -9.89
CA PRO A 84 -20.36 -0.46 -9.98
C PRO A 84 -19.64 -0.38 -8.64
N TRP A 85 -18.34 -0.67 -8.62
CA TRP A 85 -17.52 -0.75 -7.41
C TRP A 85 -16.84 0.57 -7.06
N THR A 86 -16.41 1.36 -8.06
CA THR A 86 -15.73 2.64 -7.78
C THR A 86 -16.58 3.56 -6.90
N PRO A 87 -17.88 3.80 -7.17
CA PRO A 87 -18.70 4.67 -6.33
C PRO A 87 -18.89 4.12 -4.91
N GLN A 88 -18.91 2.79 -4.76
CA GLN A 88 -19.01 2.16 -3.44
C GLN A 88 -17.73 2.34 -2.63
N PHE A 89 -16.56 2.36 -3.27
CA PHE A 89 -15.30 2.63 -2.58
C PHE A 89 -15.07 4.11 -2.30
N GLN A 90 -15.45 4.98 -3.25
CA GLN A 90 -15.21 6.42 -3.20
C GLN A 90 -15.67 7.05 -1.87
N LYS A 91 -16.84 6.66 -1.35
CA LYS A 91 -17.37 7.16 -0.07
C LYS A 91 -16.42 6.98 1.13
N TYR A 92 -15.62 5.90 1.14
CA TYR A 92 -14.64 5.65 2.20
C TYR A 92 -13.40 6.51 2.05
N PHE A 93 -12.97 6.77 0.82
CA PHE A 93 -11.83 7.64 0.53
C PHE A 93 -12.17 9.10 0.86
N ASP A 94 -13.35 9.56 0.44
CA ASP A 94 -13.85 10.90 0.76
C ASP A 94 -13.93 11.10 2.27
N GLY A 95 -14.54 10.15 3.00
CA GLY A 95 -14.65 10.21 4.46
C GLY A 95 -13.31 10.11 5.21
N ALA A 96 -12.27 9.57 4.58
CA ALA A 96 -10.92 9.49 5.14
C ALA A 96 -10.02 10.66 4.75
N GLY A 97 -10.46 11.55 3.86
CA GLY A 97 -9.61 12.57 3.25
C GLY A 97 -8.47 11.95 2.43
N LEU A 98 -8.76 10.88 1.69
CA LEU A 98 -7.83 10.17 0.80
C LEU A 98 -8.27 10.32 -0.66
N ASP A 99 -7.35 10.17 -1.60
CA ASP A 99 -7.64 10.19 -3.05
C ASP A 99 -7.61 8.75 -3.57
N ILE A 100 -8.75 8.21 -4.02
CA ILE A 100 -8.84 6.83 -4.51
C ILE A 100 -7.86 6.52 -5.66
N ASN A 101 -7.45 7.54 -6.42
CA ASN A 101 -6.57 7.41 -7.56
C ASN A 101 -5.09 7.43 -7.15
N LYS A 102 -4.74 8.25 -6.15
CA LYS A 102 -3.35 8.63 -5.85
C LYS A 102 -2.85 8.16 -4.49
N SER A 103 -3.74 7.92 -3.52
CA SER A 103 -3.34 7.50 -2.18
C SER A 103 -2.58 6.18 -2.24
N VAL A 104 -1.35 6.22 -1.74
CA VAL A 104 -0.45 5.07 -1.70
C VAL A 104 -1.06 3.92 -0.90
N GLU A 105 -1.95 4.21 0.06
CA GLU A 105 -2.72 3.27 0.85
C GLU A 105 -3.63 2.38 -0.02
N ASN A 106 -4.04 2.83 -1.21
CA ASN A 106 -4.82 2.03 -2.14
C ASN A 106 -3.97 1.17 -3.08
N LEU A 107 -2.63 1.26 -3.03
CA LEU A 107 -1.73 0.63 -4.00
C LEU A 107 -0.95 -0.54 -3.41
N VAL A 108 -0.87 -1.64 -4.15
CA VAL A 108 0.01 -2.79 -3.87
C VAL A 108 0.66 -3.29 -5.15
N ALA A 109 1.94 -3.61 -5.11
CA ALA A 109 2.64 -4.21 -6.25
C ALA A 109 2.57 -5.73 -6.15
N LEU A 110 2.17 -6.39 -7.24
CA LEU A 110 2.00 -7.84 -7.30
C LEU A 110 2.64 -8.38 -8.58
N ALA A 111 3.71 -9.17 -8.43
CA ALA A 111 4.45 -9.80 -9.53
C ALA A 111 3.52 -10.49 -10.56
N ASP A 112 2.56 -11.26 -10.05
CA ASP A 112 1.66 -12.09 -10.86
C ASP A 112 0.25 -11.50 -10.99
N HIS A 113 0.09 -10.18 -10.92
CA HIS A 113 -1.23 -9.54 -11.04
C HIS A 113 -1.99 -9.96 -12.32
N LYS A 114 -3.25 -10.36 -12.16
CA LYS A 114 -4.19 -10.69 -13.24
C LYS A 114 -5.57 -10.12 -12.91
N GLY A 115 -6.15 -9.36 -13.84
CA GLY A 115 -7.54 -8.87 -13.74
C GLY A 115 -8.33 -9.17 -15.03
N PRO A 116 -9.63 -8.86 -15.07
CA PRO A 116 -10.44 -8.19 -14.04
C PRO A 116 -10.80 -9.10 -12.86
N HIS A 117 -10.90 -8.52 -11.67
CA HIS A 117 -11.09 -9.27 -10.42
C HIS A 117 -12.53 -9.73 -10.19
N PRO A 118 -12.73 -10.82 -9.43
CA PRO A 118 -14.05 -11.37 -9.17
C PRO A 118 -14.90 -10.48 -8.24
N LYS A 119 -16.22 -10.71 -8.26
CA LYS A 119 -17.19 -10.02 -7.37
C LYS A 119 -16.82 -10.21 -5.89
N GLU A 120 -16.37 -11.40 -5.54
CA GLU A 120 -16.04 -11.82 -4.18
C GLU A 120 -14.90 -10.98 -3.59
N TYR A 121 -13.89 -10.66 -4.41
CA TYR A 121 -12.80 -9.78 -4.00
C TYR A 121 -13.33 -8.38 -3.67
N HIS A 122 -14.12 -7.80 -4.56
CA HIS A 122 -14.65 -6.45 -4.34
C HIS A 122 -15.64 -6.40 -3.17
N ALA A 123 -16.50 -7.41 -3.04
CA ALA A 123 -17.43 -7.53 -1.91
C ALA A 123 -16.71 -7.71 -0.57
N TYR A 124 -15.60 -8.46 -0.56
CA TYR A 124 -14.74 -8.58 0.62
C TYR A 124 -14.17 -7.22 1.01
N VAL A 125 -13.50 -6.51 0.09
CA VAL A 125 -12.92 -5.19 0.37
C VAL A 125 -13.98 -4.19 0.84
N GLU A 126 -15.15 -4.16 0.21
CA GLU A 126 -16.26 -3.26 0.60
C GLU A 126 -16.74 -3.57 2.02
N LYS A 127 -16.97 -4.85 2.32
CA LYS A 127 -17.42 -5.30 3.64
C LYS A 127 -16.42 -4.90 4.72
N GLU A 128 -15.14 -5.14 4.50
CA GLU A 128 -14.09 -4.85 5.50
C GLU A 128 -14.01 -3.33 5.78
N LEU A 129 -14.07 -2.49 4.74
CA LEU A 129 -14.10 -1.03 4.90
C LEU A 129 -15.36 -0.58 5.64
N ARG A 130 -16.54 -1.11 5.24
CA ARG A 130 -17.82 -0.80 5.89
C ARG A 130 -17.82 -1.11 7.38
N LEU A 131 -17.29 -2.27 7.75
CA LEU A 131 -17.19 -2.69 9.15
C LEU A 131 -16.19 -1.81 9.91
N ALA A 132 -15.04 -1.51 9.32
CA ALA A 132 -14.00 -0.70 9.96
C ALA A 132 -14.49 0.70 10.33
N VAL A 133 -15.30 1.32 9.46
CA VAL A 133 -15.82 2.68 9.68
C VAL A 133 -17.16 2.72 10.39
N SER A 134 -17.76 1.56 10.70
CA SER A 134 -19.03 1.49 11.41
C SER A 134 -18.95 2.21 12.76
N GLY A 135 -19.89 3.13 13.00
CA GLY A 135 -19.93 3.95 14.22
C GLY A 135 -18.93 5.12 14.26
N LYS A 136 -18.12 5.31 13.21
CA LYS A 136 -17.13 6.40 13.13
C LYS A 136 -17.66 7.55 12.28
N GLN A 137 -17.43 8.77 12.73
CA GLN A 137 -17.80 9.96 11.98
C GLN A 137 -16.79 10.22 10.86
N ALA A 138 -17.27 10.43 9.63
CA ALA A 138 -16.43 10.81 8.49
C ALA A 138 -15.67 12.13 8.73
N ASN A 139 -14.56 12.31 8.05
CA ASN A 139 -13.64 13.47 8.18
C ASN A 139 -12.99 13.61 9.55
N THR A 140 -12.91 12.51 10.32
CA THR A 140 -12.17 12.46 11.59
C THR A 140 -10.89 11.64 11.43
N ALA A 141 -9.93 11.87 12.33
CA ALA A 141 -8.72 11.05 12.41
C ALA A 141 -9.06 9.56 12.66
N GLU A 142 -10.09 9.28 13.46
CA GLU A 142 -10.51 7.91 13.75
C GLU A 142 -11.00 7.17 12.50
N TYR A 143 -11.86 7.81 11.69
CA TYR A 143 -12.34 7.24 10.43
C TYR A 143 -11.18 7.03 9.45
N ARG A 144 -10.32 8.04 9.28
CA ARG A 144 -9.14 7.96 8.42
C ARG A 144 -8.25 6.78 8.81
N ASN A 145 -7.92 6.66 10.11
CA ASN A 145 -7.05 5.61 10.60
C ASN A 145 -7.68 4.23 10.41
N ALA A 146 -9.00 4.09 10.58
CA ALA A 146 -9.71 2.83 10.33
C ALA A 146 -9.63 2.38 8.86
N VAL A 147 -9.79 3.32 7.91
CA VAL A 147 -9.64 3.04 6.47
C VAL A 147 -8.20 2.63 6.14
N ILE A 148 -7.21 3.40 6.60
CA ILE A 148 -5.78 3.12 6.35
C ILE A 148 -5.38 1.75 6.91
N ALA A 149 -5.77 1.45 8.16
CA ALA A 149 -5.45 0.17 8.80
C ALA A 149 -6.08 -1.02 8.03
N THR A 150 -7.31 -0.85 7.54
CA THR A 150 -8.00 -1.88 6.75
C THR A 150 -7.31 -2.12 5.41
N LEU A 151 -6.98 -1.05 4.68
CA LEU A 151 -6.23 -1.17 3.42
C LEU A 151 -4.87 -1.81 3.64
N SER A 152 -4.14 -1.42 4.69
CA SER A 152 -2.85 -1.99 5.07
C SER A 152 -2.95 -3.50 5.31
N ARG A 153 -3.93 -3.96 6.11
CA ARG A 153 -4.16 -5.39 6.35
C ARG A 153 -4.44 -6.15 5.05
N ILE A 154 -5.30 -5.62 4.17
CA ILE A 154 -5.62 -6.25 2.89
C ILE A 154 -4.39 -6.32 1.97
N LYS A 155 -3.48 -5.32 2.00
CA LYS A 155 -2.19 -5.42 1.30
C LYS A 155 -1.36 -6.57 1.83
N SER A 156 -1.24 -6.70 3.14
CA SER A 156 -0.50 -7.82 3.75
C SER A 156 -1.07 -9.16 3.30
N GLU A 157 -2.40 -9.30 3.27
CA GLU A 157 -3.06 -10.50 2.74
C GLU A 157 -2.75 -10.72 1.26
N ALA A 158 -2.79 -9.67 0.42
CA ALA A 158 -2.48 -9.75 -1.00
C ALA A 158 -1.04 -10.21 -1.30
N LEU A 159 -0.09 -9.89 -0.41
CA LEU A 159 1.31 -10.25 -0.55
C LEU A 159 1.63 -11.68 -0.06
N VAL A 160 0.77 -12.28 0.77
CA VAL A 160 0.93 -13.66 1.21
C VAL A 160 0.50 -14.61 0.08
N SER A 161 1.49 -15.24 -0.57
CA SER A 161 1.24 -16.22 -1.63
C SER A 161 0.28 -17.32 -1.16
N GLY A 162 -0.77 -17.56 -1.94
CA GLY A 162 -1.78 -18.58 -1.62
C GLY A 162 -2.86 -18.15 -0.61
N SER A 163 -2.78 -16.95 -0.03
CA SER A 163 -3.91 -16.35 0.69
C SER A 163 -5.11 -16.19 -0.24
N GLN A 164 -6.32 -16.04 0.32
CA GLN A 164 -7.51 -15.86 -0.51
C GLN A 164 -7.46 -14.55 -1.32
N VAL A 165 -6.98 -13.45 -0.71
CA VAL A 165 -6.79 -12.17 -1.39
C VAL A 165 -5.77 -12.28 -2.52
N ASN A 166 -4.62 -12.91 -2.26
CA ASN A 166 -3.61 -13.14 -3.27
C ASN A 166 -4.16 -13.97 -4.44
N LYS A 167 -4.91 -15.05 -4.15
CA LYS A 167 -5.55 -15.90 -5.18
C LYS A 167 -6.52 -15.11 -6.06
N TRP A 168 -7.34 -14.24 -5.48
CA TRP A 168 -8.26 -13.40 -6.26
C TRP A 168 -7.55 -12.40 -7.18
N LEU A 169 -6.32 -11.99 -6.85
CA LEU A 169 -5.57 -10.97 -7.58
C LEU A 169 -4.56 -11.52 -8.59
N THR A 170 -4.25 -12.81 -8.52
CA THR A 170 -3.17 -13.44 -9.30
C THR A 170 -3.61 -14.62 -10.17
N LYS A 171 -4.79 -15.20 -9.91
CA LYS A 171 -5.35 -16.30 -10.73
C LYS A 171 -6.25 -15.75 -11.84
N LYS A 172 -6.29 -16.46 -12.97
CA LYS A 172 -7.25 -16.21 -14.06
C LYS A 172 -8.62 -16.75 -13.73
#